data_AF-A0A1N7PD80-F1
#
_entry.id   AF-A0A1N7PD80-F1
#
_cell.length_a   1.000
_cell.length_b   1.000
_cell.length_c   1.000
_cell.angle_alpha   90.00
_cell.angle_beta   90.00
_cell.angle_gamma   90.00
#
_symmetry.space_group_name_H-M   'P 1'
#
loop_
_entity.id
_entity.type
_entity.pdbx_description
1 polymer ?
#
loop_
_entity_poly.entity_id
_entity_poly.type
_entity_poly.pdbx_seq_one_letter_code
_entity_poly.pdbx_strand_id
1 'polypeptide(L)'
;MKKILLSAFYASVFCVAFSCSSERSSLTSPEEMKSTEMVSFDRAMKEIMKPENRSTPEEKARWGAQLNDRALDILFNASLELVGKTNANKNSSREEKEKVIVKATEAYFAKLNTIKANQKAEN
;
A
#
# COMPACT_ATOMS: atom_id res chain seq x y z
N MET A 1 5.17 -70.62 29.97
CA MET A 1 4.14 -69.76 29.34
C MET A 1 4.64 -68.31 29.49
N LYS A 2 5.61 -67.84 28.68
CA LYS A 2 5.54 -67.23 27.33
C LYS A 2 4.48 -66.12 27.19
N LYS A 3 4.99 -64.94 26.79
CA LYS A 3 4.31 -63.69 26.34
C LYS A 3 3.95 -62.79 27.53
N ILE A 4 4.70 -61.74 27.82
CA ILE A 4 4.61 -60.44 27.14
C ILE A 4 6.02 -59.85 26.92
N LEU A 5 6.59 -60.11 25.74
CA LEU A 5 7.76 -59.41 25.18
C LEU A 5 7.31 -58.73 23.88
N LEU A 6 6.31 -57.84 23.96
CA LEU A 6 5.77 -57.14 22.79
C LEU A 6 5.22 -55.75 23.17
N SER A 7 6.08 -54.86 23.69
CA SER A 7 5.75 -53.42 23.75
C SER A 7 6.84 -52.52 23.13
N ALA A 8 7.72 -53.09 22.30
CA ALA A 8 8.82 -52.38 21.64
C ALA A 8 8.71 -52.43 20.10
N PHE A 9 7.48 -52.39 19.56
CA PHE A 9 7.23 -52.38 18.10
C PHE A 9 6.36 -51.20 17.61
N TYR A 10 6.06 -50.23 18.48
CA TYR A 10 5.36 -48.99 18.11
C TYR A 10 6.24 -47.74 18.21
N ALA A 11 7.56 -47.91 18.20
CA ALA A 11 8.44 -46.89 17.66
C ALA A 11 8.74 -47.29 16.21
N SER A 12 8.24 -46.53 15.22
CA SER A 12 8.86 -46.37 13.86
C SER A 12 7.93 -46.08 12.67
N VAL A 13 6.61 -45.82 12.80
CA VAL A 13 5.74 -45.65 11.59
C VAL A 13 4.90 -44.37 11.52
N PHE A 14 5.09 -43.37 12.40
CA PHE A 14 4.37 -42.08 12.24
C PHE A 14 5.27 -40.84 12.39
N CYS A 15 6.53 -40.95 11.97
CA CYS A 15 7.45 -39.81 11.80
C CYS A 15 7.64 -39.37 10.33
N VAL A 16 6.83 -39.84 9.39
CA VAL A 16 7.00 -39.48 7.97
C VAL A 16 5.64 -39.42 7.29
N ALA A 17 4.97 -38.26 7.29
CA ALA A 17 3.95 -37.89 6.27
C ALA A 17 3.17 -36.57 6.54
N PHE A 18 3.65 -35.63 7.37
CA PHE A 18 3.11 -34.26 7.31
C PHE A 18 4.22 -33.19 7.42
N SER A 19 5.37 -33.43 6.81
CA SER A 19 6.05 -32.33 6.10
C SER A 19 5.28 -32.07 4.81
N CYS A 20 4.06 -31.52 4.93
CA CYS A 20 3.55 -30.65 3.90
C CYS A 20 4.37 -29.37 4.03
N SER A 21 5.58 -29.40 3.47
CA SER A 21 6.16 -28.22 2.84
C SER A 21 5.19 -27.82 1.74
N SER A 22 4.09 -27.18 2.10
CA SER A 22 3.57 -26.15 1.21
C SER A 22 4.61 -25.05 1.29
N GLU A 23 5.63 -25.15 0.43
CA GLU A 23 6.29 -24.00 -0.15
C GLU A 23 5.19 -23.21 -0.85
N ARG A 24 4.39 -22.51 -0.04
CA ARG A 24 3.52 -21.46 -0.52
C ARG A 24 4.52 -20.35 -0.81
N SER A 25 5.11 -20.39 -1.99
CA SER A 25 5.63 -19.18 -2.63
C SER A 25 4.44 -18.24 -2.62
N SER A 26 4.32 -17.43 -1.56
CA SER A 26 3.33 -16.39 -1.53
C SER A 26 3.79 -15.44 -2.60
N LEU A 27 3.18 -15.57 -3.78
CA LEU A 27 3.23 -14.54 -4.80
C LEU A 27 2.47 -13.34 -4.23
N THR A 28 3.08 -12.67 -3.24
CA THR A 28 2.54 -11.46 -2.63
C THR A 28 2.38 -10.47 -3.76
N SER A 29 1.15 -10.03 -4.00
CA SER A 29 0.88 -9.11 -5.09
C SER A 29 1.56 -7.76 -4.82
N PRO A 30 1.90 -6.95 -5.84
CA PRO A 30 2.56 -5.66 -5.61
C PRO A 30 1.72 -4.73 -4.74
N GLU A 31 0.40 -4.91 -4.75
CA GLU A 31 -0.56 -4.20 -3.90
C GLU A 31 -0.40 -4.56 -2.41
N GLU A 32 -0.13 -5.82 -2.08
CA GLU A 32 0.07 -6.28 -0.69
C GLU A 32 1.40 -5.80 -0.11
N MET A 33 2.35 -5.40 -0.96
CA MET A 33 3.66 -4.89 -0.56
C MET A 33 3.70 -3.36 -0.39
N LYS A 34 2.60 -2.65 -0.69
CA LYS A 34 2.52 -1.20 -0.51
C LYS A 34 2.59 -0.83 0.97
N SER A 35 3.30 0.25 1.27
CA SER A 35 3.31 0.81 2.62
C SER A 35 1.95 1.44 2.97
N THR A 36 1.67 1.62 4.26
CA THR A 36 0.44 2.27 4.75
C THR A 36 0.22 3.64 4.13
N GLU A 37 1.29 4.42 3.94
CA GLU A 37 1.22 5.76 3.33
C GLU A 37 0.92 5.69 1.83
N MET A 38 1.41 4.67 1.11
CA MET A 38 1.04 4.47 -0.30
C MET A 38 -0.45 4.13 -0.43
N VAL A 39 -0.98 3.29 0.47
CA VAL A 39 -2.40 2.96 0.51
C VAL A 39 -3.25 4.20 0.90
N SER A 40 -2.76 5.04 1.80
CA SER A 40 -3.39 6.32 2.16
C SER A 40 -3.47 7.25 0.95
N PHE A 41 -2.37 7.37 0.20
CA PHE A 41 -2.31 8.16 -1.02
C PHE A 41 -3.24 7.62 -2.12
N ASP A 42 -3.30 6.30 -2.31
CA ASP A 42 -4.25 5.65 -3.24
C ASP A 42 -5.71 5.94 -2.87
N ARG A 43 -6.02 5.95 -1.57
CA ARG A 43 -7.35 6.29 -1.07
C ARG A 43 -7.68 7.74 -1.37
N ALA A 44 -6.76 8.67 -1.12
CA ALA A 44 -6.95 10.09 -1.42
C ALA A 44 -7.19 10.33 -2.92
N MET A 45 -6.44 9.65 -3.80
CA MET A 45 -6.65 9.70 -5.25
C MET A 45 -8.04 9.24 -5.67
N LYS A 46 -8.59 8.20 -5.03
CA LYS A 46 -9.98 7.76 -5.26
C LYS A 46 -10.98 8.76 -4.68
N GLU A 47 -10.67 9.34 -3.54
CA GLU A 47 -11.56 10.25 -2.82
C GLU A 47 -11.81 11.53 -3.60
N ILE A 48 -10.80 12.10 -4.25
CA ILE A 48 -10.96 13.28 -5.11
C ILE A 48 -11.87 13.03 -6.34
N MET A 49 -12.11 11.77 -6.70
CA MET A 49 -13.00 11.41 -7.81
C MET A 49 -14.47 11.30 -7.41
N LYS A 50 -14.77 11.25 -6.10
CA LYS A 50 -16.13 11.15 -5.58
C LYS A 50 -16.94 12.40 -5.93
N PRO A 51 -18.25 12.29 -6.21
CA PRO A 51 -19.10 13.40 -6.66
C PRO A 51 -18.98 14.66 -5.78
N GLU A 52 -18.94 14.50 -4.47
CA GLU A 52 -18.82 15.57 -3.47
C GLU A 52 -17.49 16.36 -3.54
N ASN A 53 -16.44 15.76 -4.08
CA ASN A 53 -15.11 16.37 -4.19
C ASN A 53 -14.83 16.90 -5.60
N ARG A 54 -15.74 16.66 -6.56
CA ARG A 54 -15.60 17.20 -7.92
C ARG A 54 -15.81 18.72 -7.92
N SER A 55 -15.12 19.39 -8.83
CA SER A 55 -15.27 20.82 -9.03
C SER A 55 -16.67 21.13 -9.56
N THR A 56 -17.34 22.08 -8.90
CA THR A 56 -18.58 22.72 -9.38
C THR A 56 -18.32 23.52 -10.67
N PRO A 57 -19.37 23.88 -11.44
CA PRO A 57 -19.21 24.74 -12.62
C PRO A 57 -18.50 26.05 -12.31
N GLU A 58 -18.80 26.68 -11.16
CA GLU A 58 -18.21 27.94 -10.72
C GLU A 58 -16.72 27.76 -10.40
N GLU A 59 -16.36 26.69 -9.71
CA GLU A 59 -14.96 26.35 -9.42
C GLU A 59 -14.18 26.01 -10.69
N LYS A 60 -14.81 25.31 -11.66
CA LYS A 60 -14.19 25.04 -12.97
C LYS A 60 -13.97 26.32 -13.77
N ALA A 61 -14.90 27.28 -13.71
CA ALA A 61 -14.73 28.56 -14.37
C ALA A 61 -13.55 29.35 -13.77
N ARG A 62 -13.31 29.20 -12.46
CA ARG A 62 -12.20 29.87 -11.76
C ARG A 62 -10.84 29.18 -11.94
N TRP A 63 -10.81 27.85 -11.84
CA TRP A 63 -9.58 27.07 -11.73
C TRP A 63 -9.25 26.24 -12.98
N GLY A 64 -10.16 26.16 -13.94
CA GLY A 64 -10.00 25.40 -15.17
C GLY A 64 -9.77 23.91 -14.90
N ALA A 65 -8.65 23.39 -15.39
CA ALA A 65 -8.25 22.00 -15.25
C ALA A 65 -7.61 21.67 -13.89
N GLN A 66 -7.35 22.67 -13.04
CA GLN A 66 -6.74 22.45 -11.73
C GLN A 66 -7.75 21.87 -10.72
N LEU A 67 -7.24 21.23 -9.67
CA LEU A 67 -8.05 20.74 -8.56
C LEU A 67 -8.75 21.91 -7.85
N ASN A 68 -10.02 21.74 -7.46
CA ASN A 68 -10.63 22.64 -6.49
C ASN A 68 -9.93 22.51 -5.12
N ASP A 69 -10.17 23.45 -4.21
CA ASP A 69 -9.46 23.52 -2.94
C ASP A 69 -9.71 22.30 -2.04
N ARG A 70 -10.91 21.70 -2.08
CA ARG A 70 -11.22 20.47 -1.31
C ARG A 70 -10.36 19.30 -1.79
N ALA A 71 -10.35 19.06 -3.10
CA ALA A 71 -9.57 17.98 -3.70
C ALA A 71 -8.07 18.21 -3.52
N LEU A 72 -7.62 19.46 -3.61
CA LEU A 72 -6.24 19.84 -3.32
C LEU A 72 -5.84 19.49 -1.89
N ASP A 73 -6.68 19.82 -0.90
CA ASP A 73 -6.40 19.57 0.51
C ASP A 73 -6.40 18.08 0.87
N ILE A 74 -7.35 17.31 0.33
CA ILE A 74 -7.40 15.84 0.49
C ILE A 74 -6.09 15.22 0.01
N LEU A 75 -5.66 15.58 -1.21
CA LEU A 75 -4.46 15.01 -1.80
C LEU A 75 -3.19 15.52 -1.11
N PHE A 76 -3.15 16.80 -0.70
CA PHE A 76 -2.03 17.38 0.02
C PHE A 76 -1.78 16.69 1.37
N ASN A 77 -2.83 16.41 2.15
CA ASN A 77 -2.68 15.74 3.45
C ASN A 77 -2.09 14.33 3.30
N ALA A 78 -2.60 13.54 2.36
CA ALA A 78 -2.02 12.22 2.07
C ALA A 78 -0.60 12.30 1.48
N SER A 79 -0.31 13.35 0.72
CA SER A 79 1.04 13.60 0.19
C SER A 79 2.06 13.85 1.29
N LEU A 80 1.69 14.59 2.34
CA LEU A 80 2.55 14.87 3.48
C LEU A 80 2.95 13.59 4.23
N GLU A 81 1.99 12.69 4.47
CA GLU A 81 2.26 11.36 5.05
C GLU A 81 3.26 10.59 4.20
N LEU A 82 3.04 10.54 2.87
CA LEU A 82 3.88 9.76 1.97
C LEU A 82 5.33 10.27 1.88
N VAL A 83 5.54 11.59 1.98
CA VAL A 83 6.89 12.19 1.98
C VAL A 83 7.50 12.32 3.39
N GLY A 84 6.86 11.74 4.42
CA GLY A 84 7.39 11.70 5.79
C GLY A 84 7.30 13.02 6.55
N LYS A 85 6.37 13.92 6.17
CA LYS A 85 6.11 15.18 6.87
C LYS A 85 4.86 15.05 7.74
N THR A 86 5.02 15.06 9.06
CA THR A 86 3.90 14.88 10.00
C THR A 86 3.14 16.18 10.30
N ASN A 87 3.76 17.34 10.05
CA ASN A 87 3.17 18.65 10.34
C ASN A 87 2.73 19.34 9.05
N ALA A 88 1.43 19.29 8.78
CA ALA A 88 0.79 20.09 7.74
C ALA A 88 0.71 21.55 8.19
N ASN A 89 1.40 22.46 7.48
CA ASN A 89 1.08 23.87 7.62
C ASN A 89 -0.28 24.12 6.95
N LYS A 90 -1.33 24.28 7.76
CA LYS A 90 -2.70 24.55 7.26
C LYS A 90 -2.78 25.81 6.41
N ASN A 91 -1.83 26.73 6.59
CA ASN A 91 -1.74 27.99 5.85
C ASN A 91 -0.80 27.90 4.64
N SER A 92 -0.41 26.69 4.21
CA SER A 92 0.39 26.52 3.00
C SER A 92 -0.33 27.09 1.78
N SER A 93 0.43 27.79 0.95
CA SER A 93 -0.11 28.34 -0.29
C SER A 93 -0.49 27.21 -1.25
N ARG A 94 -1.37 27.51 -2.22
CA ARG A 94 -1.75 26.53 -3.26
C ARG A 94 -0.53 25.96 -3.99
N GLU A 95 0.42 26.83 -4.36
CA GLU A 95 1.65 26.43 -5.05
C GLU A 95 2.50 25.48 -4.20
N GLU A 96 2.60 25.73 -2.89
CA GLU A 96 3.30 24.82 -1.98
C GLU A 96 2.62 23.45 -1.89
N LYS A 97 1.27 23.44 -1.81
CA LYS A 97 0.49 22.20 -1.80
C LYS A 97 0.74 21.39 -3.06
N GLU A 98 0.67 22.03 -4.23
CA GLU A 98 0.92 21.40 -5.52
C GLU A 98 2.35 20.85 -5.62
N LYS A 99 3.37 21.60 -5.16
CA LYS A 99 4.76 21.11 -5.10
C LYS A 99 4.92 19.86 -4.24
N VAL A 100 4.23 19.80 -3.10
CA VAL A 100 4.26 18.62 -2.23
C VAL A 100 3.56 17.42 -2.89
N ILE A 101 2.43 17.63 -3.56
CA ILE A 101 1.71 16.58 -4.30
C ILE A 101 2.59 16.00 -5.41
N VAL A 102 3.30 16.84 -6.16
CA VAL A 102 4.23 16.38 -7.22
C VAL A 102 5.32 15.49 -6.61
N LYS A 103 5.98 15.95 -5.54
CA LYS A 103 7.02 15.15 -4.85
C LYS A 103 6.48 13.83 -4.30
N ALA A 104 5.28 13.83 -3.75
CA ALA A 104 4.64 12.61 -3.25
C ALA A 104 4.34 11.64 -4.39
N THR A 105 3.90 12.14 -5.55
CA THR A 105 3.67 11.32 -6.75
C THR A 105 4.96 10.68 -7.26
N GLU A 106 6.05 11.44 -7.32
CA GLU A 106 7.38 10.90 -7.68
C GLU A 106 7.82 9.81 -6.69
N ALA A 107 7.69 10.08 -5.38
CA ALA A 107 8.02 9.12 -4.34
C ALA A 107 7.15 7.84 -4.41
N TYR A 108 5.87 7.99 -4.71
CA TYR A 108 4.94 6.87 -4.92
C TYR A 108 5.45 5.94 -6.02
N PHE A 109 5.76 6.49 -7.20
CA PHE A 109 6.23 5.70 -8.33
C PHE A 109 7.62 5.10 -8.09
N ALA A 110 8.51 5.82 -7.41
CA ALA A 110 9.80 5.26 -6.99
C ALA A 110 9.60 4.01 -6.12
N LYS A 111 8.78 4.11 -5.06
CA LYS A 111 8.46 2.97 -4.18
C LYS A 111 7.78 1.83 -4.92
N LEU A 112 6.82 2.12 -5.79
CA LEU A 112 6.13 1.11 -6.59
C LEU A 112 7.08 0.36 -7.53
N ASN A 113 8.04 1.07 -8.14
CA ASN A 113 9.05 0.44 -8.99
C ASN A 113 10.00 -0.45 -8.18
N THR A 114 10.38 -0.03 -6.96
CA THR A 114 11.16 -0.88 -6.04
C THR A 114 10.41 -2.16 -5.67
N ILE A 115 9.11 -2.08 -5.34
CA ILE A 115 8.28 -3.24 -5.06
C ILE A 115 8.30 -4.21 -6.26
N LYS A 116 8.06 -3.71 -7.47
CA LYS A 116 8.07 -4.53 -8.69
C LYS A 116 9.44 -5.16 -8.97
N ALA A 117 10.52 -4.43 -8.72
CA ALA A 117 11.88 -4.93 -8.90
C ALA A 117 12.20 -6.06 -7.90
N ASN A 118 11.80 -5.92 -6.64
CA ASN A 118 11.99 -6.95 -5.61
C ASN A 118 11.19 -8.22 -5.94
N GLN A 119 9.94 -8.08 -6.39
CA GLN A 119 9.15 -9.23 -6.84
C GLN A 119 9.77 -9.96 -8.02
N LYS A 120 10.39 -9.25 -8.96
CA LYS A 120 11.10 -9.88 -10.08
C LYS A 120 12.36 -10.63 -9.61
N ALA A 121 13.00 -10.18 -8.53
CA ALA A 121 14.17 -10.84 -7.96
C ALA A 121 13.81 -12.07 -7.11
N GLU A 122 12.59 -12.13 -6.58
CA GLU A 122 12.06 -13.25 -5.79
C GLU A 122 11.43 -14.38 -6.64
N ASN A 123 11.22 -14.14 -7.95
CA ASN A 123 10.74 -15.12 -8.93
C ASN A 123 11.87 -15.64 -9.81
#